data_AF-F0YQB6-F1
#
_entry.id   AF-F0YQB6-F1
#
_cell.length_a   1.000
_cell.length_b   1.000
_cell.length_c   1.000
_cell.angle_alpha   90.00
_cell.angle_beta   90.00
_cell.angle_gamma   90.00
#
_symmetry.space_group_name_H-M   'P 1'
#
loop_
_entity.id
_entity.type
_entity.pdbx_description
1 polymer ?
#
loop_
_entity_poly.entity_id
_entity_poly.type
_entity_poly.pdbx_seq_one_letter_code
_entity_poly.pdbx_strand_id
1 'polypeptide(L)'
;MGATPAATASLDIVAADADGRETRRSLSLSLAVGAMVVLAGATPSSSALPGGGDAALDAPGLEDALEAGDAWTCVFGVSVTPVLAAPPRCRVPPAAAAGGEAVSLVLRSPTGALSNAVPFRYRDPPAAASFAPAGGATTGGTLLTVALAGNHAADAADAWTCLFVGDALEDGAAATAATADVVDGLVVAARCATPEAAREGAASVALAANGADFGAAAPAAFSYAGAPPTLEALSASVGDVVVATGSGFANGTALTCRAGAAASVGVYVSPGVVHCAVPAEIYAGGASLAVANNGVDFSDALPLVYGARVAIAAAAPRRAPKSGGTVVVVAGTFAANATRCAFGAATVDADVAGDVLT
;
A
#
# COMPACT_ATOMS: atom_id res chain seq x y z
N MET A 1 -28.83 7.14 29.20
CA MET A 1 -28.99 6.11 30.25
C MET A 1 -30.49 5.85 30.43
N GLY A 2 -31.08 5.01 29.59
CA GLY A 2 -32.46 4.58 29.75
C GLY A 2 -32.48 3.32 30.61
N ALA A 3 -33.27 3.31 31.68
CA ALA A 3 -33.41 2.14 32.53
C ALA A 3 -33.91 0.94 31.71
N THR A 4 -33.21 -0.18 31.78
CA THR A 4 -33.66 -1.46 31.24
C THR A 4 -35.00 -1.81 31.90
N PRO A 5 -36.06 -2.16 31.13
CA PRO A 5 -37.32 -2.54 31.72
C PRO A 5 -37.14 -3.87 32.46
N ALA A 6 -37.16 -3.79 33.79
CA ALA A 6 -37.21 -4.94 34.68
C ALA A 6 -38.63 -5.06 35.23
N ALA A 7 -39.29 -6.17 34.94
CA ALA A 7 -40.57 -6.52 35.53
C ALA A 7 -40.32 -7.36 36.78
N THR A 8 -40.53 -6.77 37.95
CA THR A 8 -40.49 -7.49 39.23
C THR A 8 -41.90 -7.88 39.63
N ALA A 9 -42.16 -9.18 39.78
CA ALA A 9 -43.37 -9.71 40.39
C ALA A 9 -43.03 -10.27 41.76
N SER A 10 -43.77 -9.89 42.80
CA SER A 10 -43.63 -10.46 44.13
C SER A 10 -44.93 -11.07 44.61
N LEU A 11 -44.87 -12.31 45.09
CA LEU A 11 -45.97 -12.98 45.76
C LEU A 11 -45.74 -12.88 47.28
N ASP A 12 -46.60 -12.12 47.95
CA ASP A 12 -46.64 -12.05 49.40
C ASP A 12 -47.71 -13.01 49.93
N ILE A 13 -47.29 -14.03 50.68
CA ILE A 13 -48.18 -14.93 51.40
C ILE A 13 -48.22 -14.43 52.85
N VAL A 14 -49.40 -14.02 53.30
CA VAL A 14 -49.67 -13.65 54.69
C VAL A 14 -50.58 -14.71 55.30
N ALA A 15 -50.14 -15.35 56.36
CA ALA A 15 -50.92 -16.32 57.13
C ALA A 15 -51.01 -15.86 58.59
N ALA A 16 -52.23 -15.75 59.12
CA ALA A 16 -52.47 -15.40 60.52
C ALA A 16 -52.85 -16.65 61.34
N ASP A 17 -52.33 -16.76 62.55
CA ASP A 17 -52.79 -17.76 63.51
C ASP A 17 -54.09 -17.33 64.21
N ALA A 18 -54.68 -18.23 65.02
CA ALA A 18 -55.95 -17.98 65.72
C ALA A 18 -55.88 -16.85 66.75
N ASP A 19 -54.67 -16.46 67.17
CA ASP A 19 -54.42 -15.34 68.10
C ASP A 19 -54.19 -14.01 67.34
N GLY A 20 -54.30 -14.02 66.01
CA GLY A 20 -54.11 -12.85 65.15
C GLY A 20 -52.66 -12.49 64.89
N ARG A 21 -51.69 -13.39 65.12
CA ARG A 21 -50.29 -13.15 64.77
C ARG A 21 -50.07 -13.49 63.31
N GLU A 22 -49.69 -12.48 62.52
CA GLU A 22 -49.41 -12.64 61.10
C GLU A 22 -47.96 -13.09 60.86
N THR A 23 -47.81 -14.07 59.96
CA THR A 23 -46.53 -14.45 59.36
C THR A 23 -46.57 -14.11 57.88
N ARG A 24 -45.58 -13.34 57.42
CA ARG A 24 -45.44 -12.92 56.03
C ARG A 24 -44.23 -13.61 55.40
N ARG A 25 -44.44 -14.22 54.25
CA ARG A 25 -43.38 -14.73 53.38
C ARG A 25 -43.51 -14.07 52.02
N SER A 26 -42.45 -13.45 51.54
CA SER A 26 -42.38 -12.86 50.22
C SER A 26 -41.50 -13.72 49.31
N LEU A 27 -41.98 -13.96 48.09
CA LEU A 27 -41.20 -14.56 47.02
C LEU A 27 -41.16 -13.56 45.86
N SER A 28 -39.98 -13.06 45.50
CA SER A 28 -39.80 -12.13 44.37
C SER A 28 -39.19 -12.84 43.16
N LEU A 29 -39.75 -12.55 41.98
CA LEU A 29 -39.22 -12.92 40.68
C LEU A 29 -38.96 -11.63 39.89
N SER A 30 -37.70 -11.37 39.57
CA SER A 30 -37.29 -10.25 38.72
C SER A 30 -37.02 -10.74 37.30
N LEU A 31 -37.80 -10.29 36.34
CA LEU A 31 -37.58 -10.50 34.91
C LEU A 31 -36.92 -9.25 34.32
N ALA A 32 -35.60 -9.28 34.14
CA ALA A 32 -34.88 -8.23 33.44
C ALA A 32 -34.86 -8.57 31.94
N VAL A 33 -35.40 -7.68 31.10
CA VAL A 33 -35.12 -7.77 29.66
C VAL A 33 -33.72 -7.19 29.47
N GLY A 34 -32.72 -8.08 29.41
CA GLY A 34 -31.36 -7.68 29.04
C GLY A 34 -31.37 -7.01 27.67
N ALA A 35 -30.55 -5.97 27.50
CA ALA A 35 -30.37 -5.35 26.19
C ALA A 35 -29.98 -6.43 25.18
N MET A 36 -30.70 -6.49 24.05
CA MET A 36 -30.40 -7.47 23.00
C MET A 36 -29.06 -7.11 22.38
N VAL A 37 -28.06 -7.98 22.52
CA VAL A 37 -26.75 -7.79 21.89
C VAL A 37 -26.89 -8.03 20.38
N VAL A 38 -26.64 -6.99 19.60
CA VAL A 38 -26.63 -7.05 18.14
C VAL A 38 -25.19 -7.20 17.69
N LEU A 39 -24.92 -8.22 16.88
CA LEU A 39 -23.61 -8.44 16.27
C LEU A 39 -23.54 -7.63 14.97
N ALA A 40 -22.77 -6.55 14.97
CA ALA A 40 -22.57 -5.71 13.79
C ALA A 40 -21.58 -6.36 12.81
N GLY A 41 -20.58 -7.08 13.30
CA GLY A 41 -19.62 -7.79 12.47
C GLY A 41 -18.53 -8.50 13.26
N ALA A 42 -17.58 -9.07 12.52
CA ALA A 42 -16.36 -9.62 13.08
C ALA A 42 -15.15 -9.22 12.22
N THR A 43 -14.02 -8.95 12.85
CA THR A 43 -12.75 -8.59 12.20
C THR A 43 -11.63 -9.56 12.61
N PRO A 44 -11.04 -10.31 11.67
CA PRO A 44 -11.45 -10.41 10.26
C PRO A 44 -12.81 -11.10 10.09
N SER A 45 -13.53 -10.82 8.99
CA SER A 45 -14.79 -11.48 8.63
C SER A 45 -14.58 -12.79 7.85
N SER A 46 -13.33 -13.25 7.77
CA SER A 46 -12.96 -14.50 7.12
C SER A 46 -11.72 -15.09 7.78
N SER A 47 -11.52 -16.40 7.62
CA SER A 47 -10.30 -17.06 8.07
C SER A 47 -9.84 -18.21 7.17
N ALA A 48 -8.60 -18.65 7.36
CA ALA A 48 -8.07 -19.87 6.77
C ALA A 48 -8.80 -21.14 7.27
N LEU A 49 -8.84 -22.20 6.47
CA LEU A 49 -9.50 -23.46 6.83
C LEU A 49 -9.07 -24.08 8.17
N PRO A 50 -7.77 -24.08 8.53
CA PRO A 50 -7.35 -24.60 9.83
C PRO A 50 -7.92 -23.79 11.01
N GLY A 51 -8.41 -22.57 10.77
CA GLY A 51 -8.85 -21.63 11.79
C GLY A 51 -7.70 -21.27 12.74
N GLY A 52 -8.04 -21.07 14.01
CA GLY A 52 -7.09 -20.86 15.10
C GLY A 52 -6.73 -19.41 15.38
N GLY A 53 -6.96 -18.50 14.42
CA GLY A 53 -6.90 -17.05 14.61
C GLY A 53 -8.06 -16.53 15.48
N ASP A 54 -7.93 -15.29 15.95
CA ASP A 54 -8.98 -14.62 16.73
C ASP A 54 -9.78 -13.67 15.81
N ALA A 55 -11.10 -13.78 15.86
CA ALA A 55 -12.04 -12.84 15.25
C ALA A 55 -12.57 -11.90 16.35
N ALA A 56 -12.17 -10.63 16.30
CA ALA A 56 -12.72 -9.59 17.17
C ALA A 56 -14.18 -9.33 16.81
N LEU A 57 -15.03 -9.14 17.81
CA LEU A 57 -16.47 -9.02 17.64
C LEU A 57 -16.87 -7.55 17.79
N ASP A 58 -17.53 -7.01 16.78
CA ASP A 58 -18.19 -5.71 16.87
C ASP A 58 -19.63 -5.93 17.34
N ALA A 59 -19.83 -5.85 18.66
CA ALA A 59 -21.11 -6.10 19.30
C ALA A 59 -21.28 -5.15 20.51
N PRO A 60 -21.85 -3.95 20.31
CA PRO A 60 -22.05 -2.98 21.37
C PRO A 60 -22.84 -3.58 22.55
N GLY A 61 -22.33 -3.39 23.77
CA GLY A 61 -22.91 -3.94 25.01
C GLY A 61 -22.51 -5.37 25.35
N LEU A 62 -21.75 -6.05 24.49
CA LEU A 62 -21.18 -7.37 24.82
C LEU A 62 -20.08 -7.26 25.89
N GLU A 63 -19.30 -6.20 25.88
CA GLU A 63 -18.25 -5.94 26.89
C GLU A 63 -18.83 -5.88 28.30
N ASP A 64 -19.87 -5.06 28.50
CA ASP A 64 -20.59 -4.92 29.78
C ASP A 64 -21.16 -6.26 30.25
N ALA A 65 -21.69 -7.08 29.33
CA ALA A 65 -22.24 -8.39 29.66
C ALA A 65 -21.14 -9.37 30.11
N LEU A 66 -19.98 -9.36 29.43
CA LEU A 66 -18.84 -10.19 29.80
C LEU A 66 -18.25 -9.78 31.16
N GLU A 67 -18.18 -8.48 31.47
CA GLU A 67 -17.75 -7.97 32.79
C GLU A 67 -18.70 -8.39 33.92
N ALA A 68 -19.99 -8.53 33.63
CA ALA A 68 -20.98 -9.08 34.56
C ALA A 68 -20.81 -10.59 34.84
N GLY A 69 -19.88 -11.26 34.14
CA GLY A 69 -19.59 -12.68 34.31
C GLY A 69 -20.41 -13.61 33.41
N ASP A 70 -21.11 -13.06 32.42
CA ASP A 70 -21.92 -13.85 31.49
C ASP A 70 -21.05 -14.67 30.53
N ALA A 71 -21.29 -15.98 30.45
CA ALA A 71 -20.61 -16.87 29.51
C ALA A 71 -21.28 -16.84 28.12
N TRP A 72 -20.79 -15.99 27.24
CA TRP A 72 -21.23 -15.93 25.84
C TRP A 72 -20.44 -16.88 24.94
N THR A 73 -21.06 -17.36 23.86
CA THR A 73 -20.41 -18.22 22.87
C THR A 73 -20.64 -17.71 21.45
N CYS A 74 -19.62 -17.81 20.60
CA CYS A 74 -19.75 -17.66 19.16
C CYS A 74 -20.18 -18.98 18.54
N VAL A 75 -21.08 -18.91 17.58
CA VAL A 75 -21.55 -20.04 16.78
C VAL A 75 -21.19 -19.75 15.32
N PHE A 76 -20.22 -20.48 14.78
CA PHE A 76 -19.80 -20.45 13.38
C PHE A 76 -20.44 -21.62 12.64
N GLY A 77 -21.63 -21.41 12.08
CA GLY A 77 -22.45 -22.49 11.51
C GLY A 77 -22.85 -23.51 12.57
N VAL A 78 -22.13 -24.63 12.63
CA VAL A 78 -22.34 -25.71 13.63
C VAL A 78 -21.29 -25.75 14.74
N SER A 79 -20.19 -25.02 14.57
CA SER A 79 -19.07 -25.00 15.51
C SER A 79 -19.28 -23.92 16.57
N VAL A 80 -18.92 -24.22 17.82
CA VAL A 80 -19.13 -23.31 18.95
C VAL A 80 -17.81 -23.05 19.65
N THR A 81 -17.52 -21.77 19.94
CA THR A 81 -16.33 -21.36 20.69
C THR A 81 -16.71 -20.33 21.76
N PRO A 82 -16.02 -20.29 22.91
CA PRO A 82 -16.29 -19.28 23.93
C PRO A 82 -15.89 -17.87 23.45
N VAL A 83 -16.62 -16.86 23.90
CA VAL A 83 -16.20 -15.46 23.75
C VAL A 83 -15.13 -15.16 24.82
N LEU A 84 -13.99 -14.64 24.37
CA LEU A 84 -12.92 -14.12 25.21
C LEU A 84 -13.14 -12.64 25.45
N ALA A 85 -12.93 -12.17 26.69
CA ALA A 85 -13.08 -10.77 27.06
C ALA A 85 -11.84 -9.91 26.75
N ALA A 86 -12.03 -8.59 26.74
CA ALA A 86 -10.99 -7.54 26.70
C ALA A 86 -9.95 -7.68 25.57
N PRO A 87 -10.28 -7.31 24.32
CA PRO A 87 -11.61 -7.00 23.78
C PRO A 87 -12.39 -8.29 23.43
N PRO A 88 -13.73 -8.21 23.27
CA PRO A 88 -14.57 -9.34 22.87
C PRO A 88 -14.09 -9.98 21.57
N ARG A 89 -13.70 -11.26 21.63
CA ARG A 89 -13.23 -12.00 20.46
C ARG A 89 -13.51 -13.48 20.59
N CYS A 90 -13.53 -14.18 19.47
CA CYS A 90 -13.66 -15.62 19.42
C CYS A 90 -12.52 -16.24 18.62
N ARG A 91 -11.96 -17.32 19.16
CA ARG A 91 -11.05 -18.15 18.37
C ARG A 91 -11.84 -18.84 17.27
N VAL A 92 -11.44 -18.66 16.03
CA VAL A 92 -12.11 -19.25 14.87
C VAL A 92 -11.87 -20.77 14.86
N PRO A 93 -12.91 -21.61 14.83
CA PRO A 93 -12.74 -23.07 14.79
C PRO A 93 -12.25 -23.55 13.42
N PRO A 94 -11.59 -24.73 13.33
CA PRO A 94 -11.28 -25.34 12.05
C PRO A 94 -12.56 -25.70 11.28
N ALA A 95 -12.56 -25.49 9.96
CA ALA A 95 -13.66 -25.84 9.07
C ALA A 95 -13.32 -27.07 8.21
N ALA A 96 -14.29 -27.96 8.01
CA ALA A 96 -14.09 -29.21 7.28
C ALA A 96 -14.04 -29.07 5.74
N ALA A 97 -14.46 -27.93 5.17
CA ALA A 97 -14.41 -27.69 3.72
C ALA A 97 -14.31 -26.19 3.37
N ALA A 98 -13.40 -25.84 2.44
CA ALA A 98 -13.41 -24.55 1.74
C ALA A 98 -14.46 -24.60 0.63
N GLY A 99 -15.67 -24.17 0.96
CA GLY A 99 -16.72 -24.00 -0.04
C GLY A 99 -16.76 -22.60 -0.66
N GLY A 100 -15.99 -21.63 -0.15
CA GLY A 100 -16.14 -20.20 -0.49
C GLY A 100 -17.48 -19.57 -0.04
N GLU A 101 -18.44 -20.40 0.36
CA GLU A 101 -19.73 -20.00 0.91
C GLU A 101 -19.58 -19.53 2.36
N ALA A 102 -20.25 -18.43 2.70
CA ALA A 102 -20.20 -17.87 4.04
C ALA A 102 -21.00 -18.75 5.01
N VAL A 103 -20.42 -19.05 6.17
CA VAL A 103 -21.15 -19.57 7.33
C VAL A 103 -21.79 -18.40 8.09
N SER A 104 -22.89 -18.67 8.79
CA SER A 104 -23.45 -17.69 9.72
C SER A 104 -22.64 -17.66 11.01
N LEU A 105 -22.16 -16.48 11.39
CA LEU A 105 -21.64 -16.20 12.73
C LEU A 105 -22.75 -15.55 13.56
N VAL A 106 -23.01 -16.13 14.73
CA VAL A 106 -24.05 -15.68 15.67
C VAL A 106 -23.50 -15.72 17.09
N LEU A 107 -23.91 -14.78 17.94
CA LEU A 107 -23.66 -14.84 19.38
C LEU A 107 -24.79 -15.59 20.07
N ARG A 108 -24.44 -16.44 21.03
CA ARG A 108 -25.37 -17.14 21.89
C ARG A 108 -25.14 -16.72 23.34
N SER A 109 -26.19 -16.18 23.96
CA SER A 109 -26.21 -15.73 25.35
C SER A 109 -26.16 -16.92 26.33
N PRO A 110 -25.90 -16.68 27.63
CA PRO A 110 -25.97 -17.71 28.66
C PRO A 110 -27.35 -18.38 28.78
N THR A 111 -28.42 -17.64 28.44
CA THR A 111 -29.81 -18.15 28.44
C THR A 111 -30.17 -18.91 27.16
N GLY A 112 -29.25 -18.99 26.19
CA GLY A 112 -29.43 -19.66 24.91
C GLY A 112 -30.07 -18.81 23.81
N ALA A 113 -30.32 -17.52 24.07
CA ALA A 113 -30.82 -16.60 23.05
C ALA A 113 -29.75 -16.31 22.00
N LEU A 114 -30.15 -16.22 20.74
CA LEU A 114 -29.27 -15.93 19.61
C LEU A 114 -29.36 -14.46 19.19
N SER A 115 -28.24 -13.87 18.80
CA SER A 115 -28.19 -12.57 18.11
C SER A 115 -28.67 -12.70 16.66
N ASN A 116 -28.61 -11.60 15.91
CA ASN A 116 -28.61 -11.65 14.45
C ASN A 116 -27.38 -12.41 13.93
N ALA A 117 -27.49 -12.94 12.71
CA ALA A 117 -26.40 -13.59 12.00
C ALA A 117 -25.64 -12.59 11.12
N VAL A 118 -24.32 -12.69 11.11
CA VAL A 118 -23.43 -12.02 10.14
C VAL A 118 -22.69 -13.06 9.31
N PRO A 119 -22.36 -12.79 8.04
CA PRO A 119 -21.60 -13.73 7.22
C PRO A 119 -20.15 -13.82 7.70
N PHE A 120 -19.61 -15.03 7.75
CA PHE A 120 -18.20 -15.32 8.01
C PHE A 120 -17.70 -16.34 7.00
N ARG A 121 -16.53 -16.13 6.38
CA ARG A 121 -16.07 -16.98 5.27
C ARG A 121 -14.80 -17.76 5.63
N TYR A 122 -14.72 -19.01 5.19
CA TYR A 122 -13.46 -19.75 5.19
C TYR A 122 -12.86 -19.71 3.78
N ARG A 123 -11.62 -19.22 3.66
CA ARG A 123 -10.91 -19.07 2.39
C ARG A 123 -9.45 -19.50 2.56
N ASP A 124 -8.86 -20.04 1.50
CA ASP A 124 -7.43 -20.31 1.52
C ASP A 124 -6.64 -18.99 1.48
N PRO A 125 -5.50 -18.89 2.19
CA PRO A 125 -4.62 -17.74 2.07
C PRO A 125 -4.14 -17.55 0.62
N PRO A 126 -3.99 -16.30 0.15
CA PRO A 126 -3.55 -16.03 -1.21
C PRO A 126 -2.12 -16.55 -1.43
N ALA A 127 -1.92 -17.31 -2.51
CA ALA A 127 -0.60 -17.77 -2.91
C ALA A 127 0.10 -16.67 -3.72
N ALA A 128 1.28 -16.23 -3.29
CA ALA A 128 2.10 -15.29 -4.05
C ALA A 128 2.89 -16.02 -5.15
N ALA A 129 2.87 -15.51 -6.38
CA ALA A 129 3.61 -16.02 -7.52
C ALA A 129 4.98 -15.34 -7.69
N SER A 130 5.01 -14.01 -7.58
CA SER A 130 6.23 -13.23 -7.78
C SER A 130 6.18 -11.89 -7.07
N PHE A 131 7.37 -11.34 -6.80
CA PHE A 131 7.57 -10.08 -6.09
C PHE A 131 8.41 -9.14 -6.96
N ALA A 132 7.92 -7.92 -7.19
CA ALA A 132 8.64 -6.91 -7.97
C ALA A 132 8.42 -5.50 -7.39
N PRO A 133 9.49 -4.71 -7.17
CA PRO A 133 10.90 -5.05 -7.40
C PRO A 133 11.46 -6.04 -6.37
N ALA A 134 12.62 -6.63 -6.67
CA ALA A 134 13.31 -7.57 -5.77
C ALA A 134 14.04 -6.88 -4.59
N GLY A 135 14.07 -5.55 -4.56
CA GLY A 135 14.70 -4.81 -3.48
C GLY A 135 14.40 -3.31 -3.52
N GLY A 136 14.77 -2.63 -2.45
CA GLY A 136 14.52 -1.21 -2.27
C GLY A 136 15.21 -0.61 -1.05
N ALA A 137 14.98 0.66 -0.79
CA ALA A 137 15.72 1.42 0.22
C ALA A 137 15.36 1.06 1.67
N THR A 138 16.35 1.14 2.58
CA THR A 138 16.14 0.99 4.03
C THR A 138 15.19 2.05 4.61
N THR A 139 15.01 3.19 3.94
CA THR A 139 14.02 4.21 4.34
C THR A 139 12.57 3.74 4.18
N GLY A 140 12.33 2.58 3.57
CA GLY A 140 10.99 2.09 3.26
C GLY A 140 10.33 2.88 2.12
N GLY A 141 9.03 2.63 1.93
CA GLY A 141 8.21 3.31 0.92
C GLY A 141 8.31 2.75 -0.50
N THR A 142 9.22 1.80 -0.76
CA THR A 142 9.29 1.11 -2.05
C THR A 142 7.97 0.40 -2.32
N LEU A 143 7.34 0.67 -3.47
CA LEU A 143 6.07 0.06 -3.82
C LEU A 143 6.29 -1.36 -4.36
N LEU A 144 6.12 -2.35 -3.48
CA LEU A 144 6.21 -3.77 -3.81
C LEU A 144 4.90 -4.25 -4.44
N THR A 145 4.99 -4.81 -5.64
CA THR A 145 3.89 -5.51 -6.31
C THR A 145 4.07 -7.01 -6.15
N VAL A 146 3.08 -7.66 -5.55
CA VAL A 146 2.99 -9.11 -5.35
C VAL A 146 1.98 -9.66 -6.34
N ALA A 147 2.43 -10.37 -7.37
CA ALA A 147 1.52 -11.06 -8.29
C ALA A 147 0.99 -12.33 -7.62
N LEU A 148 -0.29 -12.64 -7.76
CA LEU A 148 -0.90 -13.82 -7.17
C LEU A 148 -0.83 -15.03 -8.11
N ALA A 149 -0.64 -16.21 -7.51
CA ALA A 149 -0.84 -17.49 -8.16
C ALA A 149 -2.28 -17.95 -7.91
N GLY A 150 -3.05 -18.14 -8.99
CA GLY A 150 -4.42 -18.65 -8.92
C GLY A 150 -5.51 -17.58 -8.94
N ASN A 151 -6.71 -17.98 -8.54
CA ASN A 151 -7.94 -17.22 -8.76
C ASN A 151 -8.54 -16.79 -7.41
N HIS A 152 -8.05 -15.68 -6.84
CA HIS A 152 -8.68 -15.10 -5.65
C HIS A 152 -9.81 -14.16 -6.08
N ALA A 153 -11.06 -14.49 -5.77
CA ALA A 153 -12.19 -13.62 -6.09
C ALA A 153 -12.17 -12.37 -5.19
N ALA A 154 -12.25 -11.20 -5.82
CA ALA A 154 -12.28 -9.92 -5.10
C ALA A 154 -13.51 -9.85 -4.17
N ASP A 155 -13.29 -9.46 -2.92
CA ASP A 155 -14.35 -9.22 -1.94
C ASP A 155 -14.17 -7.84 -1.32
N ALA A 156 -15.27 -7.11 -1.14
CA ALA A 156 -15.25 -5.78 -0.53
C ALA A 156 -14.85 -5.82 0.96
N ALA A 157 -14.95 -7.00 1.59
CA ALA A 157 -14.49 -7.23 2.95
C ALA A 157 -13.00 -7.59 3.06
N ASP A 158 -12.29 -7.77 1.94
CA ASP A 158 -10.86 -8.07 1.96
C ASP A 158 -10.06 -6.86 2.51
N ALA A 159 -9.16 -7.14 3.46
CA ALA A 159 -8.23 -6.20 4.06
C ALA A 159 -6.80 -6.66 3.78
N TRP A 160 -6.32 -6.43 2.56
CA TRP A 160 -5.02 -6.94 2.11
C TRP A 160 -3.87 -6.37 2.94
N THR A 161 -2.93 -7.23 3.32
CA THR A 161 -1.76 -6.86 4.13
C THR A 161 -0.55 -7.67 3.71
N CYS A 162 0.59 -7.00 3.54
CA CYS A 162 1.90 -7.63 3.38
C CYS A 162 2.58 -7.72 4.75
N LEU A 163 3.14 -8.88 5.08
CA LEU A 163 3.99 -9.06 6.25
C LEU A 163 5.43 -9.28 5.79
N PHE A 164 6.31 -8.37 6.21
CA PHE A 164 7.75 -8.47 6.02
C PHE A 164 8.37 -9.07 7.27
N VAL A 165 9.26 -10.05 7.13
CA VAL A 165 9.93 -10.73 8.25
C VAL A 165 11.41 -10.88 7.95
N GLY A 166 12.28 -10.42 8.84
CA GLY A 166 13.72 -10.57 8.74
C GLY A 166 14.49 -9.62 9.65
N ASP A 167 15.79 -9.91 9.84
CA ASP A 167 16.67 -9.18 10.76
C ASP A 167 16.96 -7.72 10.32
N ALA A 168 16.64 -7.38 9.06
CA ALA A 168 16.74 -6.02 8.55
C ALA A 168 15.76 -5.06 9.25
N LEU A 169 14.63 -5.58 9.74
CA LEU A 169 13.58 -4.81 10.41
C LEU A 169 13.88 -4.67 11.91
N GLU A 170 13.51 -3.55 12.52
CA GLU A 170 13.81 -3.25 13.93
C GLU A 170 13.20 -4.30 14.89
N ASP A 171 11.92 -4.64 14.69
CA ASP A 171 11.20 -5.65 15.47
C ASP A 171 11.24 -7.06 14.86
N GLY A 172 12.07 -7.27 13.82
CA GLY A 172 12.16 -8.53 13.07
C GLY A 172 10.96 -8.83 12.17
N ALA A 173 9.85 -8.12 12.31
CA ALA A 173 8.70 -8.19 11.41
C ALA A 173 7.93 -6.86 11.38
N ALA A 174 7.32 -6.55 10.24
CA ALA A 174 6.46 -5.38 10.07
C ALA A 174 5.38 -5.67 9.02
N ALA A 175 4.14 -5.27 9.33
CA ALA A 175 2.99 -5.45 8.46
C ALA A 175 2.60 -4.11 7.83
N THR A 176 2.33 -4.10 6.53
CA THR A 176 1.87 -2.91 5.81
C THR A 176 0.58 -3.20 5.05
N ALA A 177 -0.35 -2.26 5.10
CA ALA A 177 -1.59 -2.35 4.34
C ALA A 177 -1.28 -2.43 2.84
N ALA A 178 -2.03 -3.26 2.13
CA ALA A 178 -1.89 -3.47 0.71
C ALA A 178 -3.18 -3.12 -0.04
N THR A 179 -3.05 -2.71 -1.29
CA THR A 179 -4.18 -2.52 -2.21
C THR A 179 -4.20 -3.64 -3.24
N ALA A 180 -5.38 -4.10 -3.63
CA ALA A 180 -5.54 -5.17 -4.60
C ALA A 180 -5.79 -4.61 -6.01
N ASP A 181 -5.08 -5.15 -7.00
CA ASP A 181 -5.38 -4.97 -8.41
C ASP A 181 -6.37 -6.05 -8.85
N VAL A 182 -7.53 -5.62 -9.37
CA VAL A 182 -8.63 -6.51 -9.75
C VAL A 182 -8.86 -6.46 -11.26
N VAL A 183 -8.95 -7.63 -11.89
CA VAL A 183 -9.30 -7.80 -13.31
C VAL A 183 -10.42 -8.84 -13.39
N ASP A 184 -11.54 -8.48 -14.02
CA ASP A 184 -12.72 -9.35 -14.18
C ASP A 184 -13.22 -10.01 -12.87
N GLY A 185 -13.15 -9.26 -11.76
CA GLY A 185 -13.58 -9.74 -10.44
C GLY A 185 -12.58 -10.63 -9.71
N LEU A 186 -11.37 -10.82 -10.27
CA LEU A 186 -10.28 -11.60 -9.68
C LEU A 186 -9.14 -10.67 -9.26
N VAL A 187 -8.58 -10.89 -8.08
CA VAL A 187 -7.39 -10.21 -7.60
C VAL A 187 -6.16 -10.84 -8.27
N VAL A 188 -5.47 -10.05 -9.08
CA VAL A 188 -4.28 -10.49 -9.85
C VAL A 188 -2.97 -10.06 -9.20
N ALA A 189 -2.98 -8.97 -8.45
CA ALA A 189 -1.83 -8.49 -7.69
C ALA A 189 -2.25 -7.78 -6.41
N ALA A 190 -1.35 -7.69 -5.44
CA ALA A 190 -1.46 -6.81 -4.28
C ALA A 190 -0.24 -5.87 -4.24
N ARG A 191 -0.45 -4.60 -3.89
CA ARG A 191 0.59 -3.58 -3.81
C ARG A 191 0.73 -3.06 -2.40
N CYS A 192 1.93 -3.11 -1.85
CA CYS A 192 2.23 -2.63 -0.51
C CYS A 192 3.50 -1.79 -0.50
N ALA A 193 3.52 -0.74 0.32
CA ALA A 193 4.74 -0.01 0.60
C ALA A 193 5.61 -0.86 1.54
N THR A 194 6.91 -0.93 1.29
CA THR A 194 7.83 -1.56 2.23
C THR A 194 7.96 -0.74 3.51
N PRO A 195 8.01 -1.39 4.69
CA PRO A 195 8.30 -0.70 5.94
C PRO A 195 9.76 -0.21 5.97
N GLU A 196 10.06 0.74 6.86
CA GLU A 196 11.42 1.16 7.16
C GLU A 196 12.22 0.00 7.76
N ALA A 197 13.49 -0.12 7.38
CA ALA A 197 14.42 -1.13 7.84
C ALA A 197 15.59 -0.46 8.57
N ALA A 198 15.97 -1.03 9.71
CA ALA A 198 17.06 -0.53 10.54
C ALA A 198 18.45 -0.71 9.88
N ARG A 199 18.55 -1.65 8.94
CA ARG A 199 19.80 -1.99 8.21
C ARG A 199 19.51 -2.68 6.89
N GLU A 200 20.52 -2.75 6.04
CA GLU A 200 20.48 -3.55 4.81
C GLU A 200 20.32 -5.04 5.11
N GLY A 201 19.62 -5.77 4.25
CA GLY A 201 19.41 -7.20 4.39
C GLY A 201 18.16 -7.72 3.69
N ALA A 202 18.05 -9.05 3.62
CA ALA A 202 16.89 -9.70 3.02
C ALA A 202 15.71 -9.79 4.00
N ALA A 203 14.49 -9.66 3.46
CA ALA A 203 13.24 -9.89 4.14
C ALA A 203 12.44 -10.97 3.39
N SER A 204 11.81 -11.85 4.16
CA SER A 204 10.76 -12.74 3.67
C SER A 204 9.45 -11.97 3.62
N VAL A 205 8.61 -12.25 2.62
CA VAL A 205 7.33 -11.55 2.44
C VAL A 205 6.19 -12.55 2.41
N ALA A 206 5.16 -12.33 3.23
CA ALA A 206 3.91 -13.07 3.22
C ALA A 206 2.73 -12.14 2.93
N LEU A 207 1.63 -12.69 2.43
CA LEU A 207 0.44 -11.93 2.05
C LEU A 207 -0.80 -12.52 2.75
N ALA A 208 -1.66 -11.64 3.28
CA ALA A 208 -2.98 -11.99 3.81
C ALA A 208 -4.05 -11.15 3.09
N ALA A 209 -5.16 -11.78 2.70
CA ALA A 209 -6.32 -11.07 2.14
C ALA A 209 -7.24 -10.50 3.22
N ASN A 210 -7.17 -11.02 4.45
CA ASN A 210 -7.99 -10.61 5.59
C ASN A 210 -7.19 -9.87 6.67
N GLY A 211 -5.93 -9.55 6.39
CA GLY A 211 -5.03 -8.83 7.30
C GLY A 211 -4.43 -9.66 8.44
N ALA A 212 -4.77 -10.94 8.57
CA ALA A 212 -4.36 -11.76 9.71
C ALA A 212 -3.82 -13.15 9.31
N ASP A 213 -4.51 -13.83 8.40
CA ASP A 213 -4.15 -15.19 7.99
C ASP A 213 -3.19 -15.13 6.80
N PHE A 214 -1.91 -14.96 7.12
CA PHE A 214 -0.84 -14.91 6.13
C PHE A 214 -0.61 -16.28 5.49
N GLY A 215 -0.44 -16.28 4.16
CA GLY A 215 0.06 -17.43 3.43
C GLY A 215 1.52 -17.75 3.77
N ALA A 216 2.08 -18.74 3.09
CA ALA A 216 3.49 -19.08 3.25
C ALA A 216 4.39 -17.87 2.91
N ALA A 217 5.31 -17.53 3.81
CA ALA A 217 6.28 -16.49 3.56
C ALA A 217 7.25 -16.93 2.46
N ALA A 218 7.40 -16.09 1.42
CA ALA A 218 8.40 -16.28 0.40
C ALA A 218 9.76 -15.83 0.94
N PRO A 219 10.73 -16.74 1.11
CA PRO A 219 12.01 -16.41 1.71
C PRO A 219 12.83 -15.50 0.80
N ALA A 220 13.45 -14.47 1.39
CA ALA A 220 14.28 -13.49 0.67
C ALA A 220 13.60 -12.89 -0.57
N ALA A 221 12.28 -12.69 -0.50
CA ALA A 221 11.49 -12.11 -1.58
C ALA A 221 11.80 -10.62 -1.82
N PHE A 222 12.39 -9.93 -0.84
CA PHE A 222 12.78 -8.54 -0.94
C PHE A 222 14.12 -8.28 -0.26
N SER A 223 14.96 -7.43 -0.84
CA SER A 223 16.24 -7.00 -0.25
C SER A 223 16.26 -5.51 0.03
N TYR A 224 16.45 -5.14 1.29
CA TYR A 224 16.74 -3.77 1.70
C TYR A 224 18.20 -3.42 1.37
N ALA A 225 18.37 -2.35 0.60
CA ALA A 225 19.65 -1.74 0.26
C ALA A 225 19.71 -0.32 0.85
N GLY A 226 20.90 0.28 0.86
CA GLY A 226 21.12 1.60 1.42
C GLY A 226 20.17 2.68 0.89
N ALA A 227 20.16 3.82 1.59
CA ALA A 227 19.29 4.94 1.28
C ALA A 227 19.39 5.37 -0.21
N PRO A 228 18.30 5.94 -0.78
CA PRO A 228 18.32 6.47 -2.13
C PRO A 228 19.45 7.51 -2.28
N PRO A 229 20.03 7.68 -3.48
CA PRO A 229 21.02 8.71 -3.70
C PRO A 229 20.40 10.11 -3.52
N THR A 230 21.22 11.11 -3.21
CA THR A 230 20.78 12.51 -3.15
C THR A 230 21.18 13.26 -4.41
N LEU A 231 20.27 14.10 -4.91
CA LEU A 231 20.56 15.06 -5.97
C LEU A 231 20.71 16.45 -5.37
N GLU A 232 21.82 17.13 -5.68
CA GLU A 232 22.13 18.46 -5.17
C GLU A 232 22.11 19.52 -6.28
N ALA A 233 22.63 19.19 -7.47
CA ALA A 233 22.61 20.11 -8.59
C ALA A 233 22.56 19.38 -9.94
N LEU A 234 22.00 20.09 -10.93
CA LEU A 234 22.00 19.70 -12.33
C LEU A 234 22.84 20.71 -13.10
N SER A 235 23.73 20.22 -13.96
CA SER A 235 24.43 21.07 -14.93
C SER A 235 24.22 20.53 -16.33
N ALA A 236 24.01 21.44 -17.27
CA ALA A 236 23.91 21.08 -18.67
C ALA A 236 25.28 20.62 -19.17
N SER A 237 25.35 19.43 -19.77
CA SER A 237 26.48 19.06 -20.60
C SER A 237 26.07 19.01 -22.06
N VAL A 238 27.07 18.89 -22.92
CA VAL A 238 26.97 19.00 -24.37
C VAL A 238 25.89 18.06 -24.93
N GLY A 239 24.85 18.61 -25.56
CA GLY A 239 23.77 17.84 -26.20
C GLY A 239 22.65 17.43 -25.24
N ASP A 240 22.23 16.16 -25.34
CA ASP A 240 21.06 15.61 -24.63
C ASP A 240 21.42 14.97 -23.28
N VAL A 241 22.64 15.23 -22.78
CA VAL A 241 23.17 14.64 -21.53
C VAL A 241 23.21 15.70 -20.43
N VAL A 242 22.57 15.38 -19.31
CA VAL A 242 22.59 16.19 -18.09
C VAL A 242 23.59 15.58 -17.11
N VAL A 243 24.44 16.41 -16.52
CA VAL A 243 25.33 15.99 -15.44
C VAL A 243 24.62 16.28 -14.12
N ALA A 244 24.27 15.22 -13.41
CA ALA A 244 23.67 15.27 -12.09
C ALA A 244 24.77 15.08 -11.04
N THR A 245 24.83 16.00 -10.06
CA THR A 245 25.78 15.94 -8.95
C THR A 245 25.04 15.80 -7.62
N GLY A 246 25.65 15.11 -6.67
CA GLY A 246 25.09 14.87 -5.35
C GLY A 246 25.89 13.81 -4.59
N SER A 247 25.21 12.88 -3.93
CA SER A 247 25.89 11.85 -3.13
C SER A 247 25.18 10.49 -3.18
N GLY A 248 25.92 9.43 -2.87
CA GLY A 248 25.37 8.08 -2.75
C GLY A 248 25.07 7.37 -4.07
N PHE A 249 25.56 7.88 -5.22
CA PHE A 249 25.41 7.15 -6.48
C PHE A 249 26.23 5.87 -6.46
N ALA A 250 25.65 4.78 -6.97
CA ALA A 250 26.28 3.47 -7.04
C ALA A 250 26.50 3.04 -8.49
N ASN A 251 27.60 2.35 -8.74
CA ASN A 251 27.85 1.74 -10.04
C ASN A 251 27.03 0.46 -10.17
N GLY A 252 26.02 0.46 -11.04
CA GLY A 252 25.15 -0.68 -11.25
C GLY A 252 24.33 -0.53 -12.53
N THR A 253 23.89 -1.66 -13.08
CA THR A 253 23.06 -1.68 -14.30
C THR A 253 21.64 -1.14 -14.08
N ALA A 254 21.21 -1.06 -12.83
CA ALA A 254 19.92 -0.51 -12.43
C ALA A 254 19.97 1.01 -12.16
N LEU A 255 21.14 1.65 -12.26
CA LEU A 255 21.27 3.10 -12.13
C LEU A 255 20.42 3.77 -13.22
N THR A 256 19.38 4.48 -12.80
CA THR A 256 18.36 5.03 -13.68
C THR A 256 18.17 6.50 -13.40
N CYS A 257 18.19 7.32 -14.45
CA CYS A 257 17.75 8.69 -14.38
C CYS A 257 16.32 8.78 -14.92
N ARG A 258 15.45 9.50 -14.21
CA ARG A 258 14.07 9.74 -14.64
C ARG A 258 13.88 11.23 -14.87
N ALA A 259 13.64 11.61 -16.11
CA ALA A 259 13.25 12.95 -16.52
C ALA A 259 11.75 12.95 -16.80
N GLY A 260 10.94 13.60 -15.96
CA GLY A 260 9.48 13.52 -16.07
C GLY A 260 8.98 12.07 -16.05
N ALA A 261 8.32 11.63 -17.13
CA ALA A 261 7.87 10.25 -17.31
C ALA A 261 8.88 9.33 -18.02
N ALA A 262 9.94 9.88 -18.62
CA ALA A 262 10.92 9.08 -19.34
C ALA A 262 12.05 8.63 -18.41
N ALA A 263 12.41 7.35 -18.52
CA ALA A 263 13.54 6.77 -17.81
C ALA A 263 14.68 6.45 -18.79
N SER A 264 15.91 6.71 -18.37
CA SER A 264 17.14 6.38 -19.10
C SER A 264 18.12 5.69 -18.17
N VAL A 265 18.99 4.84 -18.72
CA VAL A 265 20.14 4.32 -17.97
C VAL A 265 21.07 5.48 -17.61
N GLY A 266 21.42 5.60 -16.33
CA GLY A 266 22.41 6.55 -15.83
C GLY A 266 23.81 6.00 -16.03
N VAL A 267 24.73 6.85 -16.51
CA VAL A 267 26.14 6.50 -16.64
C VAL A 267 26.86 6.95 -15.38
N TYR A 268 27.26 5.98 -14.57
CA TYR A 268 28.02 6.22 -13.35
C TYR A 268 29.39 6.83 -13.67
N VAL A 269 29.74 7.93 -12.99
CA VAL A 269 31.08 8.54 -13.08
C VAL A 269 31.79 8.42 -11.74
N SER A 270 31.12 8.78 -10.65
CA SER A 270 31.64 8.69 -9.28
C SER A 270 30.49 8.65 -8.28
N PRO A 271 30.74 8.43 -6.97
CA PRO A 271 29.67 8.46 -5.96
C PRO A 271 28.91 9.79 -5.87
N GLY A 272 29.45 10.86 -6.45
CA GLY A 272 28.81 12.17 -6.49
C GLY A 272 28.50 12.70 -7.89
N VAL A 273 28.70 11.92 -8.95
CA VAL A 273 28.42 12.33 -10.34
C VAL A 273 27.82 11.20 -11.15
N VAL A 274 26.70 11.49 -11.81
CA VAL A 274 26.06 10.63 -12.81
C VAL A 274 25.72 11.43 -14.06
N HIS A 275 25.89 10.83 -15.23
CA HIS A 275 25.44 11.40 -16.49
C HIS A 275 24.10 10.77 -16.89
N CYS A 276 23.11 11.61 -17.16
CA CYS A 276 21.75 11.22 -17.49
C CYS A 276 21.42 11.64 -18.92
N ALA A 277 21.10 10.67 -19.78
CA ALA A 277 20.57 10.97 -21.10
C ALA A 277 19.10 11.36 -20.98
N VAL A 278 18.69 12.48 -21.55
CA VAL A 278 17.30 12.93 -21.47
C VAL A 278 16.70 12.96 -22.87
N PRO A 279 15.60 12.23 -23.12
CA PRO A 279 15.01 12.17 -24.45
C PRO A 279 14.56 13.53 -24.97
N ALA A 280 14.67 13.72 -26.28
CA ALA A 280 14.33 14.99 -26.91
C ALA A 280 12.85 15.37 -26.84
N GLU A 281 11.97 14.42 -26.54
CA GLU A 281 10.55 14.69 -26.36
C GLU A 281 10.26 15.52 -25.09
N ILE A 282 11.22 15.56 -24.15
CA ILE A 282 11.09 16.27 -22.87
C ILE A 282 11.36 17.78 -23.01
N TYR A 283 11.79 18.25 -24.19
CA TYR A 283 12.07 19.66 -24.47
C TYR A 283 10.84 20.59 -24.44
N ALA A 284 9.61 20.06 -24.27
CA ALA A 284 8.39 20.86 -24.23
C ALA A 284 7.64 20.67 -22.90
N GLY A 285 7.82 21.61 -21.96
CA GLY A 285 6.94 21.73 -20.78
C GLY A 285 7.62 21.89 -19.42
N GLY A 286 8.95 21.79 -19.34
CA GLY A 286 9.65 21.74 -18.05
C GLY A 286 9.49 20.36 -17.40
N ALA A 287 10.60 19.72 -17.07
CA ALA A 287 10.60 18.42 -16.41
C ALA A 287 11.36 18.52 -15.09
N SER A 288 11.33 17.46 -14.30
CA SER A 288 12.25 17.27 -13.19
C SER A 288 13.10 16.05 -13.44
N LEU A 289 14.34 16.06 -12.96
CA LEU A 289 15.25 14.93 -12.99
C LEU A 289 15.36 14.32 -11.60
N ALA A 290 15.20 13.01 -11.50
CA ALA A 290 15.48 12.22 -10.31
C ALA A 290 16.39 11.04 -10.66
N VAL A 291 17.16 10.53 -9.71
CA VAL A 291 18.08 9.40 -9.93
C VAL A 291 17.81 8.29 -8.92
N ALA A 292 17.80 7.05 -9.36
CA ALA A 292 17.68 5.86 -8.52
C ALA A 292 18.83 4.89 -8.79
N ASN A 293 19.45 4.34 -7.75
CA ASN A 293 20.49 3.31 -7.90
C ASN A 293 19.93 1.94 -8.29
N ASN A 294 18.65 1.69 -7.98
CA ASN A 294 17.96 0.42 -8.21
C ASN A 294 16.82 0.53 -9.25
N GLY A 295 16.67 1.69 -9.89
CA GLY A 295 15.62 1.96 -10.86
C GLY A 295 14.23 2.20 -10.29
N VAL A 296 14.07 2.20 -8.96
CA VAL A 296 12.75 2.30 -8.30
C VAL A 296 12.72 3.40 -7.25
N ASP A 297 13.69 3.42 -6.33
CA ASP A 297 13.75 4.41 -5.25
C ASP A 297 14.56 5.61 -5.73
N PHE A 298 13.84 6.57 -6.30
CA PHE A 298 14.41 7.80 -6.82
C PHE A 298 14.68 8.81 -5.70
N SER A 299 15.75 9.57 -5.88
CA SER A 299 16.03 10.79 -5.14
C SER A 299 14.86 11.79 -5.24
N ASP A 300 14.88 12.80 -4.38
CA ASP A 300 14.11 14.02 -4.64
C ASP A 300 14.45 14.57 -6.02
N ALA A 301 13.43 15.09 -6.71
CA ALA A 301 13.57 15.52 -8.09
C ALA A 301 13.98 17.01 -8.14
N LEU A 302 15.00 17.31 -8.94
CA LEU A 302 15.41 18.68 -9.21
C LEU A 302 14.76 19.21 -10.49
N PRO A 303 14.34 20.48 -10.55
CA PRO A 303 13.78 21.06 -11.75
C PRO A 303 14.83 21.08 -12.87
N LEU A 304 14.47 20.49 -14.00
CA LEU A 304 15.27 20.43 -15.20
C LEU A 304 14.80 21.53 -16.17
N VAL A 305 15.62 22.56 -16.29
CA VAL A 305 15.36 23.67 -17.22
C VAL A 305 16.14 23.42 -18.50
N TYR A 306 15.40 23.21 -19.59
CA TYR A 306 15.99 23.15 -20.93
C TYR A 306 16.04 24.52 -21.60
N GLY A 307 17.11 24.76 -22.34
CA GLY A 307 17.12 25.79 -23.36
C GLY A 307 16.17 25.44 -24.50
N ALA A 308 15.78 26.45 -25.28
CA ALA A 308 14.96 26.23 -26.47
C ALA A 308 15.64 25.22 -27.43
N ARG A 309 14.86 24.27 -27.94
CA ARG A 309 15.36 23.26 -28.89
C ARG A 309 15.92 23.95 -30.13
N VAL A 310 17.22 23.77 -30.39
CA VAL A 310 17.86 24.25 -31.61
C VAL A 310 17.93 23.11 -32.62
N ALA A 311 17.32 23.28 -33.79
CA ALA A 311 17.37 22.31 -34.87
C ALA A 311 17.38 23.02 -36.23
N ILE A 312 18.32 22.65 -37.10
CA ILE A 312 18.40 23.17 -38.46
C ILE A 312 17.56 22.27 -39.37
N ALA A 313 16.51 22.81 -40.00
CA ALA A 313 15.68 22.09 -40.96
C ALA A 313 16.22 22.22 -42.38
N ALA A 314 16.66 23.42 -42.78
CA ALA A 314 17.25 23.68 -44.09
C ALA A 314 18.16 24.91 -44.06
N ALA A 315 19.09 24.98 -45.01
CA ALA A 315 19.89 26.18 -45.25
C ALA A 315 19.97 26.47 -46.76
N ALA A 316 19.80 27.74 -47.14
CA ALA A 316 19.87 28.19 -48.53
C ALA A 316 20.57 29.55 -48.64
N PRO A 317 21.47 29.75 -49.63
CA PRO A 317 21.90 28.77 -50.62
C PRO A 317 22.88 27.74 -50.02
N ARG A 318 22.84 26.49 -50.51
CA ARG A 318 23.73 25.40 -50.06
C ARG A 318 25.18 25.53 -50.56
N ARG A 319 25.45 26.53 -51.40
CA ARG A 319 26.76 26.81 -52.00
C ARG A 319 26.97 28.33 -51.99
N ALA A 320 28.14 28.76 -51.55
CA ALA A 320 28.54 30.16 -51.52
C ALA A 320 30.05 30.28 -51.85
N PRO A 321 30.52 31.43 -52.37
CA PRO A 321 31.93 31.67 -52.60
C PRO A 321 32.75 31.60 -51.30
N LYS A 322 33.96 31.04 -51.38
CA LYS A 322 34.89 30.99 -50.23
C LYS A 322 35.28 32.40 -49.73
N SER A 323 35.13 33.42 -50.56
CA SER A 323 35.36 34.83 -50.21
C SER A 323 34.33 35.41 -49.22
N GLY A 324 33.21 34.71 -48.96
CA GLY A 324 32.14 35.19 -48.08
C GLY A 324 31.19 36.19 -48.75
N GLY A 325 30.32 36.82 -47.95
CA GLY A 325 29.37 37.85 -48.38
C GLY A 325 28.01 37.35 -48.89
N THR A 326 27.78 36.03 -48.90
CA THR A 326 26.47 35.45 -49.23
C THR A 326 25.63 35.34 -47.96
N VAL A 327 24.43 35.93 -47.97
CA VAL A 327 23.43 35.74 -46.90
C VAL A 327 22.90 34.31 -46.98
N VAL A 328 22.95 33.59 -45.86
CA VAL A 328 22.45 32.21 -45.76
C VAL A 328 21.22 32.22 -44.88
N VAL A 329 20.09 31.88 -45.48
CA VAL A 329 18.82 31.71 -44.76
C VAL A 329 18.77 30.29 -44.22
N VAL A 330 18.77 30.15 -42.90
CA VAL A 330 18.64 28.89 -42.18
C VAL A 330 17.23 28.80 -41.62
N ALA A 331 16.45 27.83 -42.08
CA ALA A 331 15.14 27.51 -41.52
C ALA A 331 15.30 26.45 -40.43
N GLY A 332 14.59 26.58 -39.33
CA GLY A 332 14.73 25.67 -38.20
C GLY A 332 13.99 26.11 -36.94
N THR A 333 14.34 25.49 -35.82
CA THR A 333 14.02 25.99 -34.48
C THR A 333 15.29 26.56 -33.89
N PHE A 334 15.24 27.78 -33.37
CA PHE A 334 16.40 28.47 -32.81
C PHE A 334 16.10 28.97 -31.41
N ALA A 335 17.13 29.05 -30.58
CA ALA A 335 17.02 29.76 -29.33
C ALA A 335 16.96 31.26 -29.63
N ALA A 336 16.16 32.02 -28.87
CA ALA A 336 16.00 33.47 -29.08
C ALA A 336 17.32 34.26 -28.96
N ASN A 337 18.34 33.66 -28.34
CA ASN A 337 19.69 34.21 -28.18
C ASN A 337 20.73 33.59 -29.14
N ALA A 338 20.31 32.81 -30.16
CA ALA A 338 21.22 32.29 -31.17
C ALA A 338 21.70 33.44 -32.07
N THR A 339 22.89 33.98 -31.77
CA THR A 339 23.41 35.20 -32.41
C THR A 339 24.54 34.95 -33.40
N ARG A 340 24.97 33.68 -33.57
CA ARG A 340 26.10 33.34 -34.43
C ARG A 340 25.89 32.05 -35.19
N CYS A 341 26.32 32.04 -36.45
CA CYS A 341 26.50 30.85 -37.26
C CYS A 341 27.99 30.51 -37.39
N ALA A 342 28.31 29.21 -37.38
CA ALA A 342 29.66 28.72 -37.61
C ALA A 342 29.72 27.93 -38.93
N PHE A 343 30.58 28.37 -39.85
CA PHE A 343 30.89 27.70 -41.10
C PHE A 343 32.35 27.23 -41.08
N GLY A 344 32.58 26.03 -40.55
CA GLY A 344 33.94 25.56 -40.27
C GLY A 344 34.59 26.38 -39.16
N ALA A 345 35.72 27.03 -39.44
CA ALA A 345 36.42 27.90 -38.48
C ALA A 345 35.94 29.36 -38.49
N ALA A 346 35.08 29.75 -39.45
CA ALA A 346 34.55 31.10 -39.55
C ALA A 346 33.24 31.22 -38.76
N THR A 347 33.17 32.16 -37.83
CA THR A 347 31.93 32.56 -37.14
C THR A 347 31.42 33.87 -37.69
N VAL A 348 30.15 33.93 -38.05
CA VAL A 348 29.45 35.14 -38.51
C VAL A 348 28.28 35.43 -37.58
N ASP A 349 27.96 36.71 -37.42
CA ASP A 349 26.76 37.10 -36.69
C ASP A 349 25.51 36.68 -37.45
N ALA A 350 24.45 36.39 -36.72
CA ALA A 350 23.17 35.96 -37.24
C ALA A 350 22.03 36.67 -36.52
N ASP A 351 20.95 36.90 -37.25
CA ASP A 351 19.70 37.45 -36.71
C ASP A 351 18.60 36.38 -36.75
N VAL A 352 17.85 36.25 -35.65
CA VAL A 352 16.77 35.25 -35.51
C VAL A 352 15.43 35.94 -35.57
N ALA A 353 14.61 35.55 -36.55
CA ALA A 353 13.23 35.98 -36.72
C ALA A 353 12.31 34.76 -36.82
N GLY A 354 11.76 34.33 -35.68
CA GLY A 354 10.85 33.18 -35.62
C GLY A 354 11.56 31.85 -35.91
N ASP A 355 11.14 31.17 -36.97
CA ASP A 355 11.68 29.90 -37.48
C ASP A 355 12.80 30.10 -38.54
N VAL A 356 13.26 31.34 -38.71
CA VAL A 356 14.30 31.72 -39.67
C VAL A 356 15.46 32.41 -38.97
N LEU A 357 16.67 32.04 -39.38
CA LEU A 357 17.93 32.68 -38.99
C LEU A 357 18.64 33.14 -40.27
N THR A 358 19.10 34.40 -40.32
CA THR A 358 19.81 35.01 -41.47
C THR A 358 21.16 35.59 -41.12
#